data_AF-A0A838DS55-F1
#
_entry.id   AF-A0A838DS55-F1
#
_cell.length_a   1.000
_cell.length_b   1.000
_cell.length_c   1.000
_cell.angle_alpha   90.00
_cell.angle_beta   90.00
_cell.angle_gamma   90.00
#
_symmetry.space_group_name_H-M   'P 1'
#
loop_
_entity.id
_entity.type
_entity.pdbx_description
1 polymer ?
#
loop_
_entity_poly.entity_id
_entity_poly.type
_entity_poly.pdbx_seq_one_letter_code
_entity_poly.pdbx_strand_id
1 'polypeptide(L)'
;MTEEKAPVNGVAQQGARMLFRALDTATAPEVIRRMERRDRVIFLLLDGKRTISDIARLVHRSELDVAYTIACLLRTGYVERLGEPPGLW
;
A
#
# COMPACT_ATOMS: atom_id res chain seq x y z
N MET A 1 7.48 -29.79 -18.77
CA MET A 1 6.73 -29.17 -17.67
C MET A 1 7.41 -27.85 -17.41
N THR A 2 6.94 -26.80 -18.09
CA THR A 2 7.64 -25.52 -18.19
C THR A 2 7.05 -24.61 -17.13
N GLU A 3 7.79 -24.34 -16.06
CA GLU A 3 7.48 -23.27 -15.13
C GLU A 3 7.62 -21.94 -15.87
N GLU A 4 6.49 -21.41 -16.33
CA GLU A 4 6.36 -20.06 -16.83
C GLU A 4 6.52 -19.11 -15.64
N LYS A 5 7.76 -18.71 -15.36
CA LYS A 5 8.07 -17.59 -14.46
C LYS A 5 7.38 -16.35 -15.04
N ALA A 6 6.22 -16.01 -14.48
CA ALA A 6 5.57 -14.73 -14.73
C ALA A 6 6.63 -13.61 -14.58
N PRO A 7 6.68 -12.64 -15.52
CA PRO A 7 7.68 -11.58 -15.46
C PRO A 7 7.52 -10.82 -14.15
N VAL A 8 8.54 -10.87 -13.30
CA VAL A 8 8.61 -10.20 -11.99
C VAL A 8 8.23 -8.71 -12.12
N ASN A 9 8.51 -8.12 -13.27
CA ASN A 9 8.16 -6.74 -13.61
C ASN A 9 6.64 -6.51 -13.74
N GLY A 10 5.89 -7.48 -14.27
CA GLY A 10 4.44 -7.37 -14.43
C GLY A 10 3.69 -7.41 -13.10
N VAL A 11 4.11 -8.29 -12.19
CA VAL A 11 3.52 -8.40 -10.84
C VAL A 11 3.85 -7.17 -10.00
N ALA A 12 5.06 -6.63 -10.11
CA ALA A 12 5.46 -5.40 -9.43
C ALA A 12 4.68 -4.18 -9.94
N GLN A 13 4.47 -4.06 -11.25
CA GLN A 13 3.66 -2.98 -11.84
C GLN A 13 2.18 -3.08 -11.47
N GLN A 14 1.63 -4.29 -11.39
CA GLN A 14 0.27 -4.52 -10.93
C GLN A 14 0.10 -4.11 -9.46
N GLY A 15 1.09 -4.45 -8.61
CA GLY A 15 1.13 -4.03 -7.22
C GLY A 15 1.22 -2.51 -7.04
N ALA A 16 1.94 -1.80 -7.92
CA ALA A 16 2.06 -0.35 -7.87
C ALA A 16 0.73 0.37 -8.18
N ARG A 17 -0.12 -0.23 -9.03
CA ARG A 17 -1.45 0.29 -9.40
C ARG A 17 -2.54 -0.07 -8.40
N MET A 18 -2.28 -0.96 -7.44
CA MET A 18 -3.28 -1.34 -6.45
C MET A 18 -3.61 -0.22 -5.48
N LEU A 19 -4.89 -0.19 -5.09
CA LEU A 19 -5.44 0.66 -4.06
C LEU A 19 -5.50 -0.09 -2.73
N PHE A 20 -5.20 0.63 -1.67
CA PHE A 20 -5.18 0.13 -0.31
C PHE A 20 -5.99 1.05 0.59
N ARG A 21 -6.67 0.45 1.59
CA ARG A 21 -7.49 1.17 2.55
C ARG A 21 -7.12 0.78 3.97
N ALA A 22 -6.96 1.76 4.84
CA ALA A 22 -6.88 1.55 6.28
C ALA A 22 -8.22 1.06 6.84
N LEU A 23 -8.19 0.02 7.67
CA LEU A 23 -9.38 -0.48 8.33
C LEU A 23 -9.79 0.44 9.48
N ASP A 24 -11.10 0.69 9.63
CA ASP A 24 -11.63 1.58 10.67
C ASP A 24 -11.17 1.17 12.08
N THR A 25 -11.05 -0.13 12.34
CA THR A 25 -10.56 -0.69 13.62
C THR A 25 -9.10 -0.33 13.91
N ALA A 26 -8.28 -0.12 12.87
CA ALA A 26 -6.88 0.29 12.99
C ALA A 26 -6.71 1.82 13.05
N THR A 27 -7.78 2.59 12.84
CA THR A 27 -7.75 4.07 12.97
C THR A 27 -7.86 4.56 14.41
N ALA A 28 -8.02 3.65 15.37
CA ALA A 28 -8.03 3.98 16.79
C ALA A 28 -6.74 4.75 17.18
N PRO A 29 -6.83 5.86 17.93
CA PRO A 29 -5.67 6.71 18.27
C PRO A 29 -4.50 5.92 18.89
N GLU A 30 -4.80 4.86 19.63
CA GLU A 30 -3.79 4.12 20.38
C GLU A 30 -3.02 3.13 19.51
N VAL A 31 -3.64 2.65 18.43
CA VAL A 31 -2.96 1.89 17.38
C VAL A 31 -2.06 2.82 16.60
N ILE A 32 -2.59 3.98 16.19
CA ILE A 32 -1.87 4.99 15.43
C ILE A 32 -0.65 5.54 16.20
N ARG A 33 -0.76 5.75 17.51
CA ARG A 33 0.35 6.25 18.35
C ARG A 33 1.50 5.26 18.51
N ARG A 34 1.26 3.96 18.31
CA ARG A 34 2.29 2.91 18.36
C ARG A 34 3.05 2.78 17.03
N MET A 35 2.54 3.39 15.97
CA MET A 35 3.23 3.42 14.69
C MET A 35 4.37 4.42 14.73
N GLU A 36 5.47 4.07 14.07
CA GLU A 36 6.51 5.04 13.75
C GLU A 36 5.89 6.23 12.99
N ARG A 37 6.41 7.44 13.24
CA ARG A 37 5.86 8.68 12.65
C ARG A 37 5.73 8.56 11.13
N ARG A 38 6.67 7.88 10.50
CA ARG A 38 6.70 7.61 9.05
C ARG A 38 5.54 6.74 8.61
N ASP A 39 5.36 5.58 9.24
CA ASP A 39 4.34 4.61 8.87
C ASP A 39 2.94 5.18 9.11
N ARG A 40 2.79 6.00 10.15
CA ARG A 40 1.56 6.76 10.42
C ARG A 40 1.13 7.65 9.26
N VAL A 41 2.07 8.38 8.63
CA VAL A 41 1.72 9.26 7.50
C VAL A 41 1.25 8.44 6.32
N ILE A 42 1.94 7.33 6.00
CA ILE A 42 1.54 6.43 4.92
C ILE A 42 0.17 5.84 5.23
N PHE A 43 -0.04 5.31 6.44
CA PHE A 43 -1.30 4.73 6.89
C PHE A 43 -2.49 5.70 6.72
N LEU A 44 -2.32 6.96 7.12
CA LEU A 44 -3.37 7.99 6.98
C LEU A 44 -3.71 8.36 5.53
N LEU A 45 -2.83 8.06 4.57
CA LEU A 45 -3.06 8.30 3.15
C LEU A 45 -3.72 7.13 2.43
N LEU A 46 -3.85 5.96 3.07
CA LEU A 46 -4.50 4.76 2.54
C LEU A 46 -6.02 4.89 2.69
N ASP A 47 -6.63 5.73 1.85
CA ASP A 47 -8.07 5.99 1.83
C ASP A 47 -8.80 5.22 0.72
N GLY A 48 -8.12 4.29 0.06
CA GLY A 48 -8.65 3.54 -1.07
C GLY A 48 -8.75 4.33 -2.37
N LYS A 49 -8.11 5.51 -2.48
CA LYS A 49 -8.15 6.35 -3.69
C LYS A 49 -6.78 6.62 -4.32
N ARG A 50 -5.71 6.30 -3.60
CA ARG A 50 -4.33 6.57 -4.01
C ARG A 50 -3.56 5.29 -4.27
N THR A 51 -2.78 5.29 -5.34
CA THR A 51 -1.82 4.22 -5.65
C THR A 51 -0.54 4.38 -4.82
N ILE A 52 0.34 3.37 -4.87
CA ILE A 52 1.67 3.45 -4.24
C ILE A 52 2.45 4.65 -4.79
N SER A 53 2.39 4.87 -6.11
CA SER A 53 3.05 6.01 -6.78
C SER A 53 2.53 7.36 -6.29
N ASP A 54 1.22 7.51 -6.09
CA ASP A 54 0.64 8.76 -5.59
C ASP A 54 1.11 9.07 -4.16
N ILE A 55 1.10 8.04 -3.30
CA ILE A 55 1.55 8.18 -1.91
C ILE A 55 3.04 8.51 -1.87
N ALA A 56 3.87 7.80 -2.65
CA ALA A 56 5.31 8.02 -2.74
C ALA A 56 5.65 9.48 -3.10
N ARG A 57 4.91 10.07 -4.05
CA ARG A 57 5.03 11.50 -4.41
C ARG A 57 4.66 12.43 -3.25
N LEU A 58 3.56 12.14 -2.55
CA LEU A 58 3.08 12.97 -1.44
C LEU A 58 4.02 12.95 -0.22
N VAL A 59 4.64 11.80 0.06
CA VAL A 59 5.56 11.66 1.21
C VAL A 59 7.03 11.90 0.83
N HIS A 60 7.30 12.22 -0.43
CA HIS A 60 8.64 12.39 -1.00
C HIS A 60 9.57 11.20 -0.71
N ARG A 61 9.09 9.97 -0.97
CA ARG A 61 9.85 8.71 -0.78
C ARG A 61 9.79 7.85 -2.04
N SER A 62 10.62 6.80 -2.04
CA SER A 62 10.56 5.80 -3.11
C SER A 62 9.28 4.98 -3.02
N GLU A 63 8.81 4.48 -4.16
CA GLU A 63 7.68 3.55 -4.20
C GLU A 63 7.98 2.26 -3.44
N LEU A 64 9.24 1.79 -3.47
CA LEU A 64 9.68 0.61 -2.74
C LEU A 64 9.51 0.76 -1.24
N ASP A 65 9.88 1.92 -0.70
CA ASP A 65 9.73 2.21 0.72
C ASP A 65 8.25 2.22 1.14
N VAL A 66 7.39 2.83 0.32
CA VAL A 66 5.94 2.86 0.55
C VAL A 66 5.36 1.46 0.47
N ALA A 67 5.74 0.68 -0.54
CA ALA A 67 5.32 -0.71 -0.71
C ALA A 67 5.74 -1.57 0.50
N TYR A 68 6.95 -1.37 1.02
CA TYR A 68 7.42 -2.07 2.22
C TYR A 68 6.58 -1.73 3.46
N THR A 69 6.29 -0.45 3.70
CA THR A 69 5.39 -0.04 4.79
C THR A 69 4.00 -0.63 4.63
N ILE A 70 3.41 -0.59 3.44
CA ILE A 70 2.09 -1.18 3.17
C ILE A 70 2.12 -2.69 3.41
N ALA A 71 3.19 -3.39 3.01
CA ALA A 71 3.34 -4.82 3.27
C ALA A 71 3.40 -5.15 4.77
N CYS A 72 4.09 -4.33 5.57
CA CYS A 72 4.08 -4.45 7.03
C CYS A 72 2.67 -4.24 7.61
N LEU A 73 1.96 -3.21 7.15
CA LEU A 73 0.59 -2.90 7.59
C LEU A 73 -0.43 -3.99 7.20
N LEU A 74 -0.23 -4.64 6.04
CA LEU A 74 -1.04 -5.78 5.60
C LEU A 74 -0.83 -6.97 6.54
N ARG A 75 0.42 -7.26 6.92
CA ARG A 75 0.74 -8.35 7.84
C ARG A 75 0.16 -8.14 9.24
N THR A 76 0.03 -6.89 9.68
CA THR A 76 -0.61 -6.57 10.96
C THR A 76 -2.14 -6.53 10.87
N GLY A 77 -2.72 -6.68 9.68
CA GLY A 77 -4.17 -6.62 9.47
C GLY A 77 -4.74 -5.23 9.70
N TYR A 78 -3.97 -4.17 9.46
CA TYR A 78 -4.41 -2.78 9.64
C TYR A 78 -4.94 -2.15 8.36
N VAL A 79 -4.62 -2.74 7.22
CA VAL A 79 -5.02 -2.27 5.90
C VAL A 79 -5.53 -3.44 5.08
N GLU A 80 -6.37 -3.16 4.11
CA GLU A 80 -6.86 -4.12 3.14
C GLU A 80 -6.56 -3.66 1.72
N ARG A 81 -6.55 -4.63 0.80
CA ARG A 81 -6.35 -4.41 -0.63
C ARG A 81 -7.69 -4.31 -1.32
N LEU A 82 -7.94 -3.23 -2.06
CA LEU A 82 -9.21 -3.00 -2.76
C LEU A 82 -9.20 -3.46 -4.23
N GLY A 83 -8.02 -3.58 -4.85
CA GLY A 83 -7.87 -3.92 -6.27
C GLY A 83 -7.25 -2.77 -7.07
N GLU A 84 -7.32 -2.82 -8.40
CA GLU A 84 -6.88 -1.72 -9.27
C GLU A 84 -7.98 -0.66 -9.44
N PRO A 85 -7.63 0.63 -9.60
CA PRO A 85 -8.60 1.68 -9.90
C PRO A 85 -9.34 1.38 -11.20
N PRO A 86 -10.67 1.58 -11.26
CA PRO A 86 -11.41 1.42 -12.51
C PRO A 86 -10.95 2.47 -13.54
N GLY A 87 -10.65 2.03 -14.77
CA GLY A 87 -10.47 2.93 -15.93
C GLY A 87 -9.04 3.18 -16.43
N LEU A 88 -8.06 2.34 -16.08
CA LEU A 88 -6.71 2.35 -16.67
C LEU A 88 -6.53 1.11 -17.56
N TRP A 89 -7.09 1.15 -18.78
CA TRP A 89 -6.78 0.22 -19.87
C TRP A 89 -5.90 0.92 -20.90
#